data_AF-A0A645EU93-F1
#
_entry.id   AF-A0A645EU93-F1
#
_cell.length_a   1.000
_cell.length_b   1.000
_cell.length_c   1.000
_cell.angle_alpha   90.00
_cell.angle_beta   90.00
_cell.angle_gamma   90.00
#
_symmetry.space_group_name_H-M   'P 1'
#
loop_
_entity.id
_entity.type
_entity.pdbx_description
1 polymer ?
#
loop_
_entity_poly.entity_id
_entity_poly.type
_entity_poly.pdbx_seq_one_letter_code
_entity_poly.pdbx_strand_id
1 'polypeptide(L)'
;MDISPDDSMMIGSIDEVPGLYIACGFSGHGFGMSVPTGKVMSEVILGDKLGADISNLKYNRFAKHLDMFTGMPRSNLINSVQKK
;
A
#
# COMPACT_ATOMS: atom_id res chain seq x y z
N MET A 1 3.57 15.97 6.93
CA MET A 1 2.30 15.20 6.92
C MET A 1 2.41 14.19 5.80
N ASP A 2 2.07 12.93 6.03
CA ASP A 2 2.12 11.88 5.01
C ASP A 2 0.88 11.99 4.12
N ILE A 3 1.04 12.57 2.93
CA ILE A 3 -0.05 12.96 2.03
C ILE A 3 0.06 12.13 0.75
N SER A 4 -1.01 11.42 0.43
CA SER A 4 -1.16 10.71 -0.84
C SER A 4 -1.72 11.63 -1.94
N PRO A 5 -1.52 11.30 -3.24
CA PRO A 5 -1.99 12.14 -4.35
C PRO A 5 -3.51 12.39 -4.41
N ASP A 6 -4.31 11.55 -3.75
CA ASP A 6 -5.77 11.62 -3.72
C ASP A 6 -6.33 11.82 -2.30
N ASP A 7 -5.48 12.26 -1.37
CA ASP A 7 -5.79 12.42 0.05
C ASP A 7 -6.35 11.16 0.75
N SER A 8 -6.22 9.99 0.13
CA SER A 8 -6.73 8.71 0.63
C SER A 8 -5.60 7.78 1.08
N MET A 9 -5.84 6.99 2.13
CA MET A 9 -4.85 6.05 2.65
C MET A 9 -4.51 4.92 1.66
N MET A 10 -3.36 4.30 1.88
CA MET A 10 -2.94 3.10 1.16
C MET A 10 -2.74 1.98 2.18
N ILE A 11 -3.48 0.88 2.01
CA ILE A 11 -3.39 -0.28 2.90
C ILE A 11 -3.39 -1.59 2.09
N GLY A 12 -2.62 -2.58 2.55
CA GLY A 12 -2.62 -3.93 1.98
C GLY A 12 -1.23 -4.53 1.78
N SER A 13 -1.21 -5.67 1.09
CA SER A 13 0.02 -6.38 0.71
C SER A 13 0.73 -5.71 -0.48
N ILE A 14 2.04 -5.90 -0.54
CA ILE A 14 2.86 -5.50 -1.68
C ILE A 14 3.12 -6.73 -2.55
N ASP A 15 2.57 -6.75 -3.76
CA ASP A 15 2.62 -7.91 -4.66
C ASP A 15 4.08 -8.25 -5.04
N GLU A 16 4.94 -7.24 -5.10
CA GLU A 16 6.36 -7.36 -5.43
C GLU A 16 7.23 -7.97 -4.33
N VAL A 17 6.78 -7.90 -3.07
CA VAL A 17 7.55 -8.32 -1.90
C VAL A 17 6.64 -9.11 -0.96
N PRO A 18 6.55 -10.44 -1.15
CA PRO A 18 5.70 -11.28 -0.31
C PRO A 18 6.03 -11.12 1.18
N GLY A 19 5.00 -10.94 2.01
CA GLY A 19 5.15 -10.69 3.44
C GLY A 19 5.36 -9.22 3.84
N LEU A 20 5.52 -8.31 2.87
CA LEU A 20 5.49 -6.87 3.12
C LEU A 20 4.06 -6.34 3.03
N TYR A 21 3.66 -5.61 4.08
CA TYR A 21 2.37 -4.96 4.18
C TYR A 21 2.56 -3.48 4.47
N ILE A 22 1.70 -2.64 3.92
CA ILE A 22 1.75 -1.20 4.15
C ILE A 22 0.43 -0.69 4.73
N ALA A 23 0.54 0.37 5.54
CA ALA A 23 -0.56 1.23 5.94
C ALA A 23 -0.02 2.66 6.09
N CYS A 24 -0.16 3.48 5.04
CA CYS A 24 0.42 4.83 4.97
C CYS A 24 -0.45 5.79 4.14
N GLY A 25 -0.03 7.04 3.98
CA GLY A 25 -0.71 8.04 3.16
C GLY A 25 -2.02 8.55 3.76
N PHE A 26 -2.12 8.66 5.10
CA PHE A 26 -3.38 9.02 5.79
C PHE A 26 -3.83 10.48 5.61
N SER A 27 -3.00 11.35 5.04
CA SER A 27 -3.35 12.72 4.66
C SER A 27 -4.03 13.52 5.78
N GLY A 28 -3.54 13.37 7.01
CA GLY A 28 -4.05 14.08 8.20
C GLY A 28 -5.16 13.36 8.99
N HIS A 29 -5.71 12.27 8.47
CA HIS A 29 -6.83 11.53 9.09
C HIS A 29 -6.41 10.31 9.92
N GLY A 30 -5.11 10.09 10.09
CA GLY A 30 -4.55 8.82 10.59
C GLY A 30 -4.93 8.48 12.04
N PHE A 31 -5.10 9.48 12.91
CA PHE A 31 -5.44 9.22 14.32
C PHE A 31 -6.82 8.56 14.46
N GLY A 32 -7.85 9.14 13.82
CA GLY A 32 -9.20 8.57 13.84
C GLY A 32 -9.30 7.23 13.11
N MET A 33 -8.44 7.01 12.12
CA MET A 33 -8.42 5.78 11.33
C MET A 33 -7.53 4.67 11.90
N SER A 34 -6.80 4.92 12.99
CA SER A 34 -5.82 3.98 13.55
C SER A 34 -6.44 2.63 13.96
N VAL A 35 -7.53 2.65 14.74
CA VAL A 35 -8.24 1.45 15.21
C VAL A 35 -8.84 0.63 14.05
N PRO A 36 -9.65 1.20 13.14
CA PRO A 36 -10.20 0.43 12.03
C PRO A 36 -9.10 -0.09 11.10
N THR A 37 -8.02 0.68 10.88
CA THR A 37 -6.88 0.22 10.07
C THR A 37 -6.19 -0.98 10.71
N GLY A 38 -5.92 -0.94 12.01
CA GLY A 38 -5.28 -2.06 12.71
C GLY A 38 -6.07 -3.36 12.58
N LYS A 39 -7.40 -3.29 12.73
CA LYS A 39 -8.28 -4.45 12.53
C LYS A 39 -8.19 -5.00 11.10
N VAL A 40 -8.40 -4.15 10.11
CA VAL A 40 -8.37 -4.56 8.69
C VAL A 40 -7.00 -5.12 8.30
N MET A 41 -5.91 -4.50 8.77
CA MET A 41 -4.55 -5.01 8.49
C MET A 41 -4.29 -6.36 9.13
N SER A 42 -4.81 -6.63 10.34
CA SER A 42 -4.70 -7.98 10.92
C SER A 42 -5.43 -9.03 10.08
N GLU A 43 -6.62 -8.71 9.56
CA GLU A 43 -7.40 -9.60 8.69
C GLU A 43 -6.64 -9.86 7.37
N VAL A 44 -6.07 -8.82 6.77
CA VAL A 44 -5.23 -8.93 5.57
C VAL A 44 -4.02 -9.83 5.80
N ILE A 45 -3.31 -9.66 6.92
CA ILE A 45 -2.09 -10.42 7.24
C ILE A 45 -2.41 -11.89 7.51
N LEU A 46 -3.52 -12.17 8.20
CA LEU A 46 -3.94 -13.54 8.52
C LEU A 46 -4.66 -14.25 7.36
N GLY A 47 -5.04 -13.51 6.31
CA GLY A 47 -5.84 -14.05 5.20
C GLY A 47 -7.31 -14.28 5.57
N ASP A 48 -7.81 -13.56 6.58
CA ASP A 48 -9.19 -13.67 7.06
C ASP A 48 -10.18 -12.93 6.16
N LYS A 49 -11.48 -13.18 6.39
CA LYS A 49 -12.54 -12.41 5.75
C LYS A 49 -12.47 -10.95 6.20
N LEU A 50 -12.30 -10.04 5.24
CA LEU A 50 -12.24 -8.60 5.50
C LEU A 50 -13.57 -8.06 6.03
N GLY A 51 -13.49 -7.25 7.09
CA GLY A 51 -14.62 -6.52 7.66
C GLY A 51 -14.99 -5.24 6.89
N ALA A 52 -14.17 -4.81 5.93
CA ALA A 52 -14.39 -3.65 5.07
C ALA A 52 -13.81 -3.88 3.67
N ASP A 53 -14.40 -3.25 2.65
CA ASP A 53 -13.85 -3.25 1.29
C ASP A 53 -12.68 -2.25 1.19
N ILE A 54 -11.51 -2.76 0.81
CA ILE A 54 -10.26 -2.00 0.67
C ILE A 54 -9.73 -2.00 -0.76
N SER A 55 -10.53 -2.44 -1.73
CA SER A 55 -10.10 -2.60 -3.13
C SER A 55 -9.56 -1.29 -3.73
N ASN A 56 -10.14 -0.16 -3.33
CA ASN A 56 -9.73 1.18 -3.77
C ASN A 56 -8.54 1.76 -2.98
N LEU A 57 -8.09 1.08 -1.92
CA LEU A 57 -7.01 1.54 -1.05
C LEU A 57 -5.67 0.85 -1.35
N LYS A 58 -5.60 0.00 -2.38
CA LYS A 58 -4.36 -0.64 -2.78
C LYS A 58 -3.30 0.37 -3.20
N TYR A 59 -2.04 0.07 -2.90
CA TYR A 59 -0.89 0.91 -3.26
C TYR A 59 -0.72 1.07 -4.79
N ASN A 60 -1.10 0.04 -5.54
CA ASN A 60 -0.95 -0.01 -7.00
C ASN A 60 -2.03 0.75 -7.75
N ARG A 61 -2.97 1.43 -7.06
CA ARG A 61 -3.97 2.29 -7.73
C ARG A 61 -3.36 3.46 -8.51
N PHE A 62 -2.13 3.85 -8.16
CA PHE A 62 -1.35 4.87 -8.87
C PHE A 62 -0.25 4.28 -9.75
N ALA A 63 -0.17 2.95 -9.88
CA ALA A 63 0.87 2.32 -10.65
C ALA A 63 0.74 2.73 -12.13
N LYS A 64 1.69 3.55 -12.58
CA LYS A 64 1.93 3.80 -14.01
C LYS A 64 2.87 2.73 -14.54
N HIS A 65 2.86 2.49 -15.85
CA HIS A 65 3.81 1.58 -16.51
C HIS A 65 5.26 1.92 -16.13
N LEU A 66 5.59 3.22 -16.05
CA LEU A 66 6.92 3.72 -15.73
C LEU A 66 6.89 4.40 -14.36
N ASP A 67 7.91 4.12 -13.56
CA ASP A 67 8.18 4.85 -12.34
C ASP A 67 8.46 6.32 -12.67
N MET A 68 7.91 7.23 -11.87
CA MET A 68 7.93 8.66 -12.15
C MET A 68 9.33 9.27 -12.02
N PHE A 69 10.17 8.72 -11.16
CA PHE A 69 11.49 9.28 -10.85
C PHE A 69 12.58 8.69 -11.73
N THR A 70 12.48 7.41 -12.05
CA THR A 70 13.50 6.68 -12.81
C THR A 70 13.15 6.53 -14.28
N GLY A 71 11.87 6.71 -14.66
CA GLY A 71 11.39 6.45 -16.01
C GLY A 71 11.50 4.98 -16.42
N MET A 72 11.78 4.07 -15.48
CA MET A 72 11.93 2.64 -15.73
C MET A 72 10.66 1.88 -15.35
N PRO A 73 10.40 0.71 -15.95
CA PRO A 73 9.35 -0.19 -15.49
C PRO A 73 9.56 -0.56 -14.02
N ARG A 74 8.45 -0.59 -13.25
CA ARG A 74 8.48 -0.95 -11.81
C ARG A 74 9.11 -2.33 -11.57
N SER A 75 8.92 -3.27 -12.50
CA SER A 75 9.58 -4.60 -12.56
C SER A 75 11.10 -4.52 -12.37
N ASN A 76 11.75 -3.52 -12.97
CA ASN A 76 13.20 -3.39 -12.97
C ASN A 76 13.73 -2.92 -11.61
N LEU A 77 12.98 -2.04 -10.94
CA LEU A 77 13.33 -1.56 -9.61
C LEU A 77 13.26 -2.70 -8.58
N ILE A 78 12.22 -3.54 -8.65
CA ILE A 78 12.04 -4.67 -7.75
C ILE A 78 13.20 -5.67 -7.89
N ASN A 79 13.53 -6.02 -9.13
CA ASN A 79 14.64 -6.91 -9.45
C ASN A 79 16.00 -6.36 -8.97
N SER A 80 16.15 -5.03 -8.88
CA SER A 80 17.36 -4.41 -8.34
C SER A 80 17.48 -4.52 -6.83
N VAL A 81 16.35 -4.52 -6.10
CA VAL A 81 16.31 -4.64 -4.64
C VAL A 81 16.50 -6.08 -4.19
N GLN A 82 15.95 -7.06 -4.91
CA GLN A 82 16.08 -8.49 -4.57
C GLN A 82 17.43 -9.12 -4.95
N LYS A 83 18.31 -8.40 -5.66
CA LYS A 83 19.64 -8.88 -6.07
C LYS A 83 20.77 -8.67 -5.05
N LYS A 84 20.45 -8.24 -3.83
CA LYS A 84 21.38 -8.20 -2.70
C LYS A 84 21.13 -9.35 -1.75
#